data_AF-A0A0G1MFZ4-F1
#
_entry.id   AF-A0A0G1MFZ4-F1
#
_cell.length_a   1.000
_cell.length_b   1.000
_cell.length_c   1.000
_cell.angle_alpha   90.00
_cell.angle_beta   90.00
_cell.angle_gamma   90.00
#
_symmetry.space_group_name_H-M   'P 1'
#
loop_
_entity.id
_entity.type
_entity.pdbx_description
1 polymer ?
#
loop_
_entity_poly.entity_id
_entity_poly.type
_entity_poly.pdbx_seq_one_letter_code
_entity_poly.pdbx_strand_id
1 'polypeptide(L)'
;MLLGSGETFSLAMYAEIGDRNGVHPECGNDCPLTTDDVETFVREITDFANGRDTARIAKFNVYFPSNLFVPENKKVLELFFKEAQKLQNSGVLQWASQAKIYEVMVVDR
;
A
#
# COMPACT_ATOMS: atom_id res chain seq x y z
N MET A 1 -8.31 -7.15 3.36
CA MET A 1 -7.42 -6.04 3.76
C MET A 1 -7.85 -4.78 3.05
N LEU A 2 -7.85 -3.62 3.71
CA LEU A 2 -8.22 -2.34 3.10
C LEU A 2 -6.97 -1.55 2.70
N LEU A 3 -6.93 -1.05 1.46
CA LEU A 3 -5.87 -0.18 0.96
C LEU A 3 -6.41 1.24 0.75
N GLY A 4 -5.80 2.22 1.42
CA GLY A 4 -6.17 3.64 1.33
C GLY A 4 -5.06 4.50 0.73
N SER A 5 -5.44 5.51 -0.05
CA SER A 5 -4.57 6.61 -0.46
C SER A 5 -4.83 7.82 0.45
N GLY A 6 -3.79 8.49 0.93
CA GLY A 6 -3.90 9.66 1.82
C GLY A 6 -2.55 10.33 2.11
N GLU A 7 -2.58 11.65 2.23
CA GLU A 7 -1.41 12.53 2.41
C GLU A 7 -0.80 12.46 3.82
N THR A 8 0.48 12.84 3.87
CA THR A 8 1.44 12.94 4.99
C THR A 8 2.07 11.64 5.49
N PHE A 9 3.32 11.46 5.04
CA PHE A 9 4.42 10.63 5.54
C PHE A 9 4.22 9.10 5.64
N SER A 10 5.16 8.39 5.02
CA SER A 10 5.49 6.97 5.20
C SER A 10 4.64 5.94 4.45
N LEU A 11 5.34 5.05 3.74
CA LEU A 11 4.90 3.67 3.51
C LEU A 11 4.92 3.00 4.89
N ALA A 12 3.84 3.22 5.66
CA ALA A 12 3.71 2.68 7.00
C ALA A 12 3.52 1.16 6.91
N MET A 13 4.64 0.45 6.89
CA MET A 13 4.73 -0.95 7.25
C MET A 13 4.18 -1.12 8.68
N TYR A 14 3.28 -2.09 8.84
CA TYR A 14 2.79 -2.68 10.09
C TYR A 14 2.87 -1.85 11.38
N ALA A 15 1.71 -1.43 11.87
CA ALA A 15 1.48 -1.41 13.31
C ALA A 15 -0.01 -1.61 13.63
N GLU A 16 -0.34 -2.75 14.24
CA GLU A 16 -1.26 -2.67 15.37
C GLU A 16 -0.59 -1.73 16.37
N ILE A 17 -1.15 -0.54 16.53
CA ILE A 17 -0.71 0.55 17.42
C ILE A 17 0.48 1.37 16.90
N GLY A 18 0.15 2.52 16.29
CA GLY A 18 0.97 3.73 16.42
C GLY A 18 2.13 3.85 15.42
N ASP A 19 1.91 4.76 14.47
CA ASP A 19 2.95 5.42 13.68
C ASP A 19 4.07 5.95 14.58
N ARG A 20 5.31 5.50 14.33
CA ARG A 20 6.52 6.10 14.89
C ARG A 20 7.67 5.98 13.91
N ASN A 21 8.08 7.17 13.44
CA ASN A 21 9.44 7.60 13.12
C ASN A 21 9.60 8.02 11.66
N GLY A 22 9.61 9.34 11.47
CA GLY A 22 10.04 10.03 10.26
C GLY A 22 11.50 9.76 9.90
N VAL A 23 11.78 8.52 9.51
CA VAL A 23 12.99 8.14 8.80
C VAL A 23 12.60 8.07 7.32
N HIS A 24 13.01 9.08 6.56
CA HIS A 24 12.99 9.04 5.10
C HIS A 24 13.78 7.80 4.64
N PRO A 25 13.24 6.91 3.78
CA PRO A 25 14.07 5.89 3.14
C PRO A 25 15.01 6.55 2.11
N GLU A 26 16.18 6.95 2.63
CA GLU A 26 17.56 6.76 2.19
C GLU A 26 18.02 6.79 0.71
N CYS A 27 17.19 6.93 -0.32
CA CYS A 27 17.71 6.78 -1.70
C CYS A 27 17.97 8.07 -2.50
N GLY A 28 17.84 9.26 -1.90
CA GLY A 28 18.22 10.52 -2.54
C GLY A 28 17.54 10.73 -3.91
N ASN A 29 18.27 11.27 -4.90
CA ASN A 29 17.76 11.47 -6.27
C ASN A 29 17.90 10.23 -7.17
N ASP A 30 18.49 9.13 -6.69
CA ASP A 30 18.90 7.96 -7.49
C ASP A 30 18.02 6.73 -7.24
N CYS A 31 16.71 6.97 -7.11
CA CYS A 31 15.75 5.95 -6.74
C CYS A 31 14.71 5.77 -7.85
N PRO A 32 15.09 5.16 -8.99
CA PRO A 32 14.15 4.96 -10.09
C PRO A 32 13.01 4.03 -9.63
N LEU A 33 11.79 4.34 -10.05
CA LEU A 33 10.67 3.42 -9.89
C LEU A 33 10.80 2.30 -10.93
N THR A 34 10.95 1.07 -10.47
CA THR A 34 11.23 -0.11 -11.29
C THR A 34 10.14 -1.17 -11.17
N THR A 35 10.19 -2.18 -12.05
CA THR A 35 9.32 -3.35 -11.95
C THR A 35 9.52 -4.13 -10.66
N ASP A 36 10.75 -4.15 -10.13
CA ASP A 36 11.10 -4.88 -8.90
C ASP A 36 10.37 -4.30 -7.68
N ASP A 37 10.07 -3.00 -7.69
CA ASP A 37 9.25 -2.34 -6.67
C ASP A 37 7.80 -2.86 -6.71
N VAL A 38 7.26 -3.09 -7.91
CA VAL A 38 5.92 -3.65 -8.10
C VAL A 38 5.87 -5.12 -7.69
N GLU A 39 6.88 -5.90 -8.08
CA GLU A 39 6.99 -7.30 -7.67
C GLU A 39 7.12 -7.44 -6.15
N THR A 40 7.91 -6.56 -5.53
CA THR A 40 8.04 -6.49 -4.07
C THR A 40 6.70 -6.14 -3.43
N PHE A 41 5.99 -5.13 -3.93
CA PHE A 41 4.63 -4.81 -3.44
C PHE A 41 3.69 -6.02 -3.50
N VAL A 42 3.65 -6.73 -4.62
CA VAL A 42 2.78 -7.92 -4.77
C VAL A 42 3.16 -9.00 -3.77
N ARG A 43 4.46 -9.31 -3.65
CA ARG A 43 4.98 -10.32 -2.71
C ARG A 43 4.59 -9.98 -1.27
N GLU A 44 4.92 -8.78 -0.81
CA GLU A 44 4.66 -8.37 0.58
C GLU A 44 3.16 -8.42 0.93
N ILE A 45 2.30 -7.98 0.00
CA ILE A 45 0.84 -8.02 0.19
C ILE A 45 0.31 -9.45 0.22
N THR A 46 0.79 -10.32 -0.67
CA THR A 46 0.39 -11.73 -0.70
C THR A 46 0.88 -12.47 0.55
N ASP A 47 2.13 -12.27 0.96
CA ASP A 47 2.71 -12.90 2.15
C ASP A 47 1.97 -12.45 3.43
N PHE A 48 1.68 -11.15 3.54
CA PHE A 48 0.82 -10.61 4.60
C PHE A 48 -0.55 -11.30 4.63
N ALA A 49 -1.20 -11.38 3.47
CA ALA A 49 -2.56 -11.89 3.37
C ALA A 49 -2.64 -13.39 3.72
N ASN A 50 -1.59 -14.16 3.42
CA ASN A 50 -1.49 -15.57 3.74
C ASN A 50 -1.23 -15.82 5.23
N GLY A 51 -0.49 -14.94 5.90
CA GLY A 51 -0.08 -15.11 7.30
C GLY A 51 -1.00 -14.45 8.34
N ARG A 52 -1.87 -13.52 7.94
CA ARG A 52 -2.69 -12.74 8.88
C ARG A 52 -3.86 -13.52 9.47
N ASP A 53 -4.33 -13.07 10.63
CA ASP A 53 -5.66 -13.38 11.13
C ASP A 53 -6.72 -12.71 10.25
N THR A 54 -7.58 -13.51 9.62
CA THR A 54 -8.62 -13.02 8.71
C THR A 54 -9.87 -12.53 9.43
N ALA A 55 -10.04 -12.84 10.73
CA ALA A 55 -11.14 -12.35 11.55
C ALA A 55 -10.98 -10.86 11.91
N ARG A 56 -9.76 -10.31 11.82
CA ARG A 56 -9.45 -8.91 12.13
C ARG A 56 -9.30 -8.08 10.87
N ILE A 57 -9.73 -6.81 10.95
CA ILE A 57 -9.51 -5.84 9.88
C ILE A 57 -8.03 -5.47 9.83
N ALA A 58 -7.44 -5.59 8.64
CA ALA A 58 -6.10 -5.09 8.34
C ALA A 58 -6.17 -3.92 7.36
N LYS A 59 -5.34 -2.90 7.59
CA LYS A 59 -5.15 -1.72 6.74
C LYS A 59 -3.72 -1.69 6.22
N PHE A 60 -3.57 -1.40 4.93
CA PHE A 60 -2.28 -1.08 4.31
C PHE A 60 -2.39 0.31 3.66
N ASN A 61 -1.32 1.09 3.67
CA ASN A 61 -1.24 2.37 2.98
C ASN A 61 -0.10 2.30 1.95
N VAL A 62 -0.39 2.66 0.71
CA VAL A 62 0.64 2.84 -0.33
C VAL A 62 0.70 4.31 -0.67
N TYR A 63 1.91 4.87 -0.64
CA TYR A 63 2.17 6.26 -1.01
C TYR A 63 3.03 6.30 -2.27
N PHE A 64 2.55 7.07 -3.27
CA PHE A 64 3.36 7.46 -4.42
C PHE A 64 3.60 8.97 -4.36
N PRO A 65 4.87 9.41 -4.28
CA PRO A 65 5.22 10.81 -4.51
C PRO A 65 4.63 11.34 -5.82
N SER A 66 4.10 12.57 -5.82
CA SER A 66 3.45 13.15 -7.00
C SER A 66 4.39 13.32 -8.20
N ASN A 67 5.68 13.50 -7.95
CA ASN A 67 6.73 13.58 -8.98
C ASN A 67 7.00 12.23 -9.67
N LEU A 68 6.43 11.12 -9.21
CA LEU A 68 6.52 9.83 -9.92
C LEU A 68 5.50 9.72 -11.06
N PHE A 69 4.46 10.55 -11.12
CA PHE A 69 3.44 10.53 -12.17
C PHE A 69 3.91 11.27 -13.44
N VAL A 70 5.05 10.85 -13.98
CA VAL A 70 5.68 11.38 -15.19
C VAL A 70 5.70 10.33 -16.31
N PRO A 71 5.78 10.73 -17.59
CA PRO A 71 5.74 9.78 -18.72
C PRO A 71 6.75 8.63 -18.64
N GLU A 72 7.92 8.87 -18.07
CA GLU A 72 9.01 7.90 -17.90
C GLU A 72 8.58 6.71 -17.04
N ASN A 73 7.75 6.95 -16.03
CA ASN A 73 7.28 5.93 -15.08
C ASN A 73 5.97 5.26 -15.51
N LYS A 74 5.37 5.70 -16.63
CA LYS A 74 4.03 5.25 -17.07
C LYS A 74 3.91 3.72 -17.07
N LYS A 75 4.87 3.01 -17.65
CA LYS A 75 4.82 1.54 -17.75
C LYS A 75 4.82 0.86 -16.39
N VAL A 76 5.61 1.37 -15.44
CA VAL A 76 5.72 0.78 -14.10
C VAL A 76 4.47 1.09 -13.28
N LEU A 77 3.92 2.31 -13.38
CA LEU A 77 2.66 2.68 -12.75
C LEU A 77 1.48 1.88 -13.31
N GLU A 78 1.40 1.70 -14.63
CA GLU A 78 0.39 0.84 -15.26
C GLU A 78 0.49 -0.61 -14.76
N LEU A 79 1.71 -1.13 -14.61
CA LEU A 79 1.94 -2.45 -14.03
C LEU A 79 1.48 -2.51 -12.57
N PHE A 80 1.84 -1.53 -11.75
CA PHE A 80 1.38 -1.43 -10.36
C PHE A 80 -0.14 -1.51 -10.24
N PHE A 81 -0.87 -0.66 -10.97
CA PHE A 81 -2.33 -0.65 -10.91
C PHE A 81 -2.95 -1.95 -11.44
N LYS A 82 -2.34 -2.56 -12.46
CA LYS A 82 -2.78 -3.87 -12.99
C LYS A 82 -2.62 -4.98 -11.97
N GLU A 83 -1.48 -5.06 -11.28
CA GLU A 83 -1.26 -6.09 -10.26
C GLU A 83 -2.13 -5.86 -9.03
N ALA A 84 -2.30 -4.60 -8.59
CA ALA A 84 -3.23 -4.27 -7.51
C ALA A 84 -4.69 -4.67 -7.85
N GLN A 85 -5.11 -4.49 -9.11
CA GLN A 85 -6.43 -4.96 -9.56
C GLN A 85 -6.57 -6.48 -9.49
N LYS A 86 -5.53 -7.25 -9.82
CA LYS A 86 -5.56 -8.72 -9.67
C LYS A 86 -5.67 -9.14 -8.21
N LEU A 87 -4.94 -8.49 -7.32
CA LEU A 87 -5.04 -8.72 -5.87
C LEU A 87 -6.44 -8.37 -5.35
N GLN A 88 -7.08 -7.34 -5.90
CA GLN A 88 -8.47 -7.03 -5.59
C GLN A 88 -9.43 -8.12 -6.08
N ASN A 89 -9.29 -8.53 -7.33
CA ASN A 89 -10.18 -9.52 -7.95
C ASN A 89 -10.08 -10.90 -7.29
N SER A 90 -8.92 -11.22 -6.69
CA SER A 90 -8.70 -12.45 -5.91
C SER A 90 -9.13 -12.33 -4.45
N GLY A 91 -9.62 -11.16 -4.01
CA GLY A 91 -10.08 -10.93 -2.63
C GLY A 91 -8.96 -10.68 -1.61
N VAL A 92 -7.71 -10.59 -2.06
CA VAL A 92 -6.55 -10.33 -1.19
C VAL A 92 -6.61 -8.92 -0.60
N LEU A 93 -6.91 -7.91 -1.44
CA LEU A 93 -7.07 -6.52 -1.03
C LEU A 93 -8.43 -5.95 -1.48
N GLN A 94 -8.82 -4.85 -0.87
CA GLN A 94 -9.95 -4.03 -1.30
C GLN A 94 -9.56 -2.56 -1.14
N TRP A 95 -9.71 -1.76 -2.19
CA TRP A 95 -9.54 -0.32 -2.08
C TRP A 95 -10.65 0.29 -1.22
N ALA A 96 -10.29 1.19 -0.32
CA ALA A 96 -11.22 1.89 0.54
C ALA A 96 -10.79 3.34 0.75
N SER A 97 -11.78 4.23 0.84
CA SER A 97 -11.52 5.60 1.30
C SER A 97 -11.10 5.60 2.78
N GLN A 98 -10.39 6.64 3.22
CA GLN A 98 -10.03 6.79 4.63
C GLN A 98 -11.28 6.82 5.53
N ALA A 99 -12.37 7.44 5.08
CA ALA A 99 -13.66 7.43 5.77
C ALA A 99 -14.17 6.00 5.95
N LYS A 100 -14.15 5.18 4.89
CA LYS A 100 -14.61 3.80 4.96
C LYS A 100 -13.75 2.95 5.90
N ILE A 101 -12.45 3.18 5.89
CA ILE A 101 -11.52 2.52 6.82
C ILE A 101 -11.84 2.90 8.26
N TYR A 102 -12.07 4.19 8.55
CA TYR A 102 -12.45 4.66 9.88
C TYR A 102 -13.77 4.03 10.36
N GLU A 103 -14.81 4.06 9.54
CA GLU A 103 -16.11 3.44 9.85
C GLU A 103 -15.94 1.97 10.26
N VAL A 104 -15.19 1.21 9.46
CA VAL A 104 -15.04 -0.23 9.64
C VAL A 104 -14.20 -0.54 10.89
N MET A 105 -13.17 0.26 11.21
CA MET A 105 -12.36 0.06 12.42
C MET A 105 -13.04 0.51 13.73
N VAL A 106 -13.99 1.45 13.68
CA VAL A 106 -14.71 1.91 14.88
C VAL A 106 -15.88 1.00 15.23
N VAL A 107 -16.51 0.37 14.23
CA VAL A 107 -17.61 -0.60 14.44
C VAL A 107 -17.11 -1.93 15.00
N ASP A 108 -15.86 -2.30 14.75
CA ASP A 108 -15.23 -3.55 15.22
C ASP A 108 -14.64 -3.44 16.65
N ARG A 109 -15.05 -2.43 17.43
CA ARG A 109 -14.72 -2.23 18.86
C ARG A 109 -15.90 -2.60 19.74
#